data_AF-A0A2K3L5F2-F1
#
_entry.id   AF-A0A2K3L5F2-F1
#
_cell.length_a   1.000
_cell.length_b   1.000
_cell.length_c   1.000
_cell.angle_alpha   90.00
_cell.angle_beta   90.00
_cell.angle_gamma   90.00
#
_symmetry.space_group_name_H-M   'P 1'
#
loop_
_entity.id
_entity.type
_entity.pdbx_description
1 polymer ?
#
loop_
_entity_poly.entity_id
_entity_poly.type
_entity_poly.pdbx_seq_one_letter_code
_entity_poly.pdbx_strand_id
1 'polypeptide(L)'
;MATNSGKQKIQVKDHTSRKESTSHQMGDALVAQAQSRDKIVEFSSSHVTRDCSLTRCVVALEEIRDISDDIFGKALEKFKDPDRREMFIAMSNDRRRGWLFRL
;
A
#
# COMPACT_ATOMS: atom_id res chain seq x y z
N MET A 1 -63.72 5.83 5.27
CA MET A 1 -63.04 7.12 5.05
C MET A 1 -62.10 7.35 6.21
N ALA A 2 -60.90 6.83 6.03
CA ALA A 2 -59.76 6.75 6.94
C ALA A 2 -58.67 5.96 6.17
N THR A 3 -57.41 6.32 6.42
CA THR A 3 -56.23 5.46 6.65
C THR A 3 -56.14 4.05 6.02
N ASN A 4 -54.98 3.69 5.46
CA ASN A 4 -53.90 3.02 6.22
C ASN A 4 -52.78 2.50 5.28
N SER A 5 -51.59 3.04 5.54
CA SER A 5 -50.22 2.48 5.50
C SER A 5 -49.85 1.28 4.62
N GLY A 6 -48.71 1.47 3.94
CA GLY A 6 -47.54 0.61 4.17
C GLY A 6 -47.34 -0.55 3.20
N LYS A 7 -46.70 -0.31 2.05
CA LYS A 7 -46.14 -1.35 1.16
C LYS A 7 -44.85 -0.80 0.52
N GLN A 8 -43.67 -1.31 0.85
CA GLN A 8 -43.05 -2.54 0.35
C GLN A 8 -42.95 -2.64 -1.20
N LYS A 9 -41.68 -2.63 -1.65
CA LYS A 9 -41.05 -3.68 -2.46
C LYS A 9 -41.21 -3.63 -3.99
N ILE A 10 -40.16 -4.14 -4.62
CA ILE A 10 -40.06 -4.74 -5.96
C ILE A 10 -39.73 -3.73 -7.08
N GLN A 11 -38.49 -3.63 -7.54
CA GLN A 11 -37.76 -4.50 -8.48
C GLN A 11 -38.17 -4.34 -9.96
N VAL A 12 -37.14 -4.31 -10.81
CA VAL A 12 -37.04 -4.99 -12.12
C VAL A 12 -37.32 -4.19 -13.41
N LYS A 13 -36.32 -4.32 -14.30
CA LYS A 13 -36.29 -4.37 -15.77
C LYS A 13 -36.61 -3.12 -16.59
N ASP A 14 -35.53 -2.60 -17.16
CA ASP A 14 -35.17 -2.63 -18.59
C ASP A 14 -36.14 -2.12 -19.67
N HIS A 15 -35.49 -1.69 -20.76
CA HIS A 15 -35.93 -1.60 -22.15
C HIS A 15 -37.11 -0.68 -22.48
N THR A 16 -36.77 0.51 -22.97
CA THR A 16 -37.58 1.17 -24.00
C THR A 16 -36.74 1.39 -25.24
N SER A 17 -37.12 0.68 -26.29
CA SER A 17 -36.48 0.70 -27.59
C SER A 17 -36.83 1.96 -28.38
N ARG A 18 -35.92 2.27 -29.32
CA ARG A 18 -36.20 2.62 -30.72
C ARG A 18 -36.72 4.03 -30.99
N LYS A 19 -35.88 4.83 -31.67
CA LYS A 19 -36.20 5.38 -33.00
C LYS A 19 -34.94 5.41 -33.87
N GLU A 20 -35.02 4.69 -34.99
CA GLU A 20 -34.06 4.73 -36.09
C GLU A 20 -34.08 6.10 -36.76
N SER A 21 -32.92 6.60 -37.17
CA SER A 21 -32.81 7.49 -38.32
C SER A 21 -31.47 7.22 -39.03
N THR A 22 -31.60 6.80 -40.28
CA THR A 22 -30.57 6.30 -41.19
C THR A 22 -29.77 7.44 -41.82
N SER A 23 -28.44 7.36 -41.86
CA SER A 23 -27.64 7.70 -43.06
C SER A 23 -26.15 7.32 -42.91
N HIS A 24 -25.69 6.51 -43.86
CA HIS A 24 -24.35 6.12 -44.31
C HIS A 24 -23.10 6.79 -43.69
N GLN A 25 -22.14 6.00 -43.19
CA GLN A 25 -20.77 5.87 -43.76
C GLN A 25 -19.98 4.75 -43.07
N MET A 26 -19.21 3.99 -43.85
CA MET A 26 -18.38 2.86 -43.41
C MET A 26 -16.99 3.36 -43.03
N GLY A 27 -16.40 2.83 -41.95
CA GLY A 27 -15.01 3.09 -41.57
C GLY A 27 -14.57 2.18 -40.43
N ASP A 28 -13.75 1.19 -40.77
CA ASP A 28 -13.11 0.25 -39.85
C ASP A 28 -12.33 0.96 -38.73
N ALA A 29 -12.43 0.42 -37.51
CA ALA A 29 -11.41 0.55 -36.49
C ALA A 29 -11.40 -0.69 -35.57
N LEU A 30 -10.74 -1.74 -36.04
CA LEU A 30 -10.07 -2.69 -35.15
C LEU A 30 -8.97 -1.92 -34.40
N VAL A 31 -8.83 -2.16 -33.10
CA VAL A 31 -7.57 -2.54 -32.43
C VAL A 31 -7.80 -2.58 -30.92
N ALA A 32 -7.61 -3.76 -30.36
CA ALA A 32 -7.39 -3.97 -28.94
C ALA A 32 -5.97 -3.51 -28.56
N GLN A 33 -5.80 -2.74 -27.48
CA GLN A 33 -4.54 -2.69 -26.72
C GLN A 33 -4.83 -2.10 -25.34
N ALA A 34 -4.91 -2.91 -24.29
CA ALA A 34 -3.81 -3.46 -23.48
C ALA A 34 -3.08 -2.41 -22.62
N GLN A 35 -3.09 -2.69 -21.32
CA GLN A 35 -2.07 -2.32 -20.33
C GLN A 35 -1.88 -0.84 -20.03
N SER A 36 -2.28 -0.44 -18.84
CA SER A 36 -1.34 -0.13 -17.76
C SER A 36 -2.02 0.78 -16.76
N ARG A 37 -1.94 0.36 -15.50
CA ARG A 37 -1.45 1.19 -14.42
C ARG A 37 -1.48 0.28 -13.22
N ASP A 38 -0.34 -0.38 -13.04
CA ASP A 38 0.22 -0.58 -11.72
C ASP A 38 -0.35 0.48 -10.81
N LYS A 39 -1.26 0.07 -9.92
CA LYS A 39 -1.45 0.78 -8.68
C LYS A 39 -0.12 0.57 -7.97
N ILE A 40 0.88 1.38 -8.36
CA ILE A 40 1.92 1.78 -7.42
C ILE A 40 1.07 2.31 -6.29
N VAL A 41 0.94 1.47 -5.26
CA VAL A 41 0.46 1.88 -3.97
C VAL A 41 1.29 3.10 -3.70
N GLU A 42 0.60 4.23 -3.84
CA GLU A 42 0.98 5.52 -3.36
C GLU A 42 1.56 5.22 -1.99
N PHE A 43 2.89 5.24 -1.88
CA PHE A 43 3.56 5.24 -0.60
C PHE A 43 3.21 6.61 -0.05
N SER A 44 1.98 6.71 0.43
CA SER A 44 1.48 7.80 1.22
C SER A 44 2.43 7.85 2.38
N SER A 45 3.43 8.71 2.22
CA SER A 45 4.45 9.12 3.17
C SER A 45 3.78 9.87 4.32
N SER A 46 2.74 9.29 4.90
CA SER A 46 1.86 9.90 5.89
C SER A 46 1.42 8.94 6.99
N HIS A 47 1.77 7.64 6.95
CA HIS A 47 1.26 6.67 7.92
C HIS A 47 2.27 5.71 8.58
N VAL A 48 3.58 5.99 8.52
CA VAL A 48 4.55 5.24 9.35
C VAL A 48 5.62 6.14 9.96
N THR A 49 5.24 7.28 10.56
CA THR A 49 5.96 7.72 11.76
C THR A 49 5.52 6.84 12.93
N ARG A 50 5.68 5.52 12.82
CA ARG A 50 5.63 4.62 13.98
C ARG A 50 6.96 4.78 14.70
N ASP A 51 7.14 5.94 15.30
CA ASP A 51 8.24 6.41 16.13
C ASP A 51 9.53 5.60 15.96
N CYS A 52 10.27 5.85 14.87
CA CYS A 52 11.62 5.31 14.62
C CYS A 52 12.66 5.97 15.55
N SER A 53 12.38 5.94 16.85
CA SER A 53 13.21 6.49 17.90
C SER A 53 14.46 5.63 18.11
N LEU A 54 15.50 6.25 18.66
CA LEU A 54 16.73 5.53 19.01
C LEU A 54 16.43 4.38 19.98
N THR A 55 15.61 4.60 21.00
CA THR A 55 15.20 3.57 21.97
C THR A 55 14.58 2.36 21.30
N ARG A 56 13.69 2.57 20.31
CA ARG A 56 13.06 1.49 19.55
C ARG A 56 14.08 0.71 18.71
N CYS A 57 15.08 1.39 18.16
CA CYS A 57 16.17 0.75 17.42
C CYS A 57 17.04 -0.10 18.35
N VAL A 58 17.33 0.38 19.56
CA VAL A 58 18.07 -0.39 20.58
C VAL A 58 17.31 -1.65 20.99
N VAL A 59 16.01 -1.54 21.28
CA VAL A 59 15.18 -2.73 21.60
C VAL A 59 15.21 -3.75 20.45
N ALA A 60 15.05 -3.28 19.21
CA ALA A 60 15.12 -4.15 18.03
C ALA A 60 16.53 -4.74 17.79
N LEU A 61 17.59 -4.10 18.29
CA LEU A 61 18.96 -4.58 18.21
C LEU A 61 19.22 -5.68 19.26
N GLU A 62 18.74 -5.50 20.48
CA GLU A 62 18.79 -6.48 21.57
C GLU A 62 18.03 -7.78 21.24
N GLU A 63 16.98 -7.71 20.41
CA GLU A 63 16.26 -8.90 19.93
C GLU A 63 17.10 -9.77 18.96
N ILE A 64 18.18 -9.23 18.40
CA ILE A 64 19.03 -9.94 17.44
C ILE A 64 20.10 -10.72 18.21
N ARG A 65 20.06 -12.04 18.08
CA ARG A 65 21.07 -12.95 18.67
C ARG A 65 22.37 -12.90 17.87
N ASP A 66 23.47 -13.23 18.55
CA ASP A 66 24.81 -13.39 17.99
C ASP A 66 25.43 -12.11 17.40
N ILE A 67 25.10 -10.95 17.98
CA ILE A 67 25.80 -9.69 17.69
C ILE A 67 26.87 -9.45 18.77
N SER A 68 28.07 -9.04 18.36
CA SER A 68 29.12 -8.63 19.29
C SER A 68 28.94 -7.17 19.71
N ASP A 69 29.53 -6.80 20.84
CA ASP A 69 29.50 -5.41 21.34
C ASP A 69 30.10 -4.40 20.35
N ASP A 70 31.10 -4.82 19.54
CA ASP A 70 31.65 -3.99 18.45
C ASP A 70 30.60 -3.65 17.39
N ILE A 71 29.84 -4.65 16.93
CA ILE A 71 28.77 -4.46 15.96
C ILE A 71 27.65 -3.62 16.58
N PHE A 72 27.33 -3.86 17.85
CA PHE A 72 26.35 -3.06 18.58
C PHE A 72 26.74 -1.58 18.61
N GLY A 73 27.98 -1.27 18.99
CA GLY A 73 28.51 0.09 19.00
C GLY A 73 28.48 0.75 17.61
N LYS A 74 28.88 0.02 16.56
CA LYS A 74 28.79 0.51 15.17
C LYS A 74 27.35 0.80 14.74
N ALA A 75 26.39 -0.01 15.18
CA ALA A 75 24.97 0.21 14.89
C ALA A 75 24.44 1.48 15.57
N LEU A 76 24.84 1.74 16.83
CA LEU A 76 24.47 2.98 17.53
C LEU A 76 24.98 4.22 16.81
N GLU A 77 26.18 4.17 16.26
CA GLU A 77 26.73 5.25 15.44
C GLU A 77 25.89 5.50 14.16
N LYS A 78 25.36 4.43 13.54
CA LYS A 78 24.45 4.55 12.40
C LYS A 78 23.07 5.09 12.77
N PHE A 79 22.57 4.82 13.97
CA PHE A 79 21.24 5.30 14.42
C PHE A 79 21.19 6.80 14.77
N LYS A 80 22.31 7.52 14.68
CA LYS A 80 22.32 8.99 14.68
C LYS A 80 21.57 9.57 13.48
N ASP A 81 21.52 8.82 12.38
CA ASP A 81 20.79 9.14 11.16
C ASP A 81 19.33 8.61 11.25
N PRO A 82 18.31 9.50 11.21
CA PRO A 82 16.90 9.10 11.26
C PRO A 82 16.48 8.13 10.15
N ASP A 83 17.01 8.29 8.94
CA ASP A 83 16.64 7.45 7.79
C ASP A 83 17.16 6.03 7.98
N ARG A 84 18.34 5.90 8.59
CA ARG A 84 18.90 4.58 8.96
C ARG A 84 18.06 3.90 10.03
N ARG A 85 17.53 4.66 11.00
CA ARG A 85 16.61 4.12 12.02
C ARG A 85 15.34 3.60 11.38
N GLU A 86 14.72 4.38 10.50
CA GLU A 86 13.50 3.97 9.79
C GLU A 86 13.74 2.71 8.97
N MET A 87 14.81 2.70 8.17
CA MET A 87 15.18 1.54 7.37
C MET A 87 15.42 0.30 8.23
N PHE A 88 16.12 0.43 9.36
CA PHE A 88 16.39 -0.68 10.28
C PHE A 88 15.10 -1.24 10.90
N ILE A 89 14.19 -0.38 11.36
CA ILE A 89 12.91 -0.79 11.94
C ILE A 89 12.01 -1.46 10.90
N ALA A 90 12.05 -1.03 9.65
CA ALA A 90 11.27 -1.63 8.57
C ALA A 90 11.76 -3.05 8.16
N MET A 91 13.02 -3.40 8.44
CA MET A 91 13.58 -4.73 8.13
C MET A 91 13.10 -5.82 9.10
N SER A 92 13.03 -7.07 8.62
CA SER A 92 12.91 -8.27 9.49
C SER A 92 14.22 -8.55 10.23
N ASN A 93 14.17 -9.32 11.31
CA ASN A 93 15.36 -9.62 12.14
C ASN A 93 16.50 -10.26 11.34
N ASP A 94 16.21 -11.16 10.39
CA ASP A 94 17.24 -11.77 9.53
C ASP A 94 17.95 -10.73 8.65
N ARG A 95 17.16 -9.80 8.09
CA ARG A 95 17.70 -8.71 7.26
C ARG A 95 18.48 -7.70 8.10
N ARG A 96 18.02 -7.40 9.32
CA ARG A 96 18.75 -6.56 10.28
C ARG A 96 20.10 -7.18 10.61
N ARG A 97 20.14 -8.48 10.94
CA ARG A 97 21.38 -9.22 11.21
C ARG A 97 22.35 -9.15 10.02
N GLY A 98 21.86 -9.42 8.81
CA GLY A 98 22.69 -9.32 7.59
C GLY A 98 23.14 -7.88 7.26
N TRP A 99 22.38 -6.87 7.66
CA TRP A 99 22.78 -5.47 7.55
C TRP A 99 23.87 -5.11 8.56
N LEU A 100 23.74 -5.59 9.80
CA LEU A 100 24.69 -5.35 10.89
C LEU A 100 26.08 -5.95 10.62
N PHE A 101 26.17 -7.16 10.06
CA PHE A 101 27.46 -7.78 9.71
C PHE A 101 28.22 -7.08 8.57
N ARG A 102 27.62 -6.09 7.92
CA ARG A 102 28.24 -5.28 6.86
C ARG A 102 28.72 -3.91 7.36
N LEU A 103 28.57 -3.61 8.65
CA LEU A 103 29.00 -2.36 9.29
C LEU A 103 30.48 -2.39 9.70
#